data_AF-A0A2E5JLU6-F1
#
_entry.id   AF-A0A2E5JLU6-F1
#
_cell.length_a   1.000
_cell.length_b   1.000
_cell.length_c   1.000
_cell.angle_alpha   90.00
_cell.angle_beta   90.00
_cell.angle_gamma   90.00
#
_symmetry.space_group_name_H-M   'P 1'
#
loop_
_entity.id
_entity.type
_entity.pdbx_description
1 polymer ?
#
loop_
_entity_poly.entity_id
_entity_poly.type
_entity_poly.pdbx_seq_one_letter_code
_entity_poly.pdbx_strand_id
1 'polypeptide(L)'
;MDGAMGTMIQQHTLEEEDFRGEHFKDAKKDLKGNNDLLSLTRPEIIRDIHLEYLRAGADIVETNTFSATKIAQADYGREDAVHDINVESARLAKQACDIIMKEQPGRKCFVAGSLGPTNKTASLSPDVNNPAFRAITFDELSDNYYDQIVSLVEGGADLILPETTFDTLNLKAAIFAYRKFERESGKTLPLMLSVTITDASGRTLSGQTVEGFWNSVRHAKPFSVGINCALGAREMRPYMAELSRLADCYVSCYPNAGLPNPLSKTGYDETPEMTGRYMGEFASAGLINIVGGCCGTTPGHINKIAQAVKNSPARKIPQLVPGMRLSGLEPLNIYDERATRFLMVGERSNVTGSPKFARLIKEDNFDAALEIARQQVENGANVIDINFDEGLLDSKACMVRFLNLVASEPDISRVPIMIDSSKWEVIEAGLKCLQGKGIVNSISLKEGEEEFLKHARLIKDYGAAMVVMAFDEKGQAATKDEKIRICKRAYKLLTETAGVDPRDIIFDPNI
;
A
#
# COMPACT_ATOMS: atom_id res chain seq x y z
N MET A 1 -7.77 -8.08 16.95
CA MET A 1 -7.03 -6.82 17.01
C MET A 1 -7.68 -5.96 18.07
N ASP A 2 -6.90 -5.03 18.63
CA ASP A 2 -7.35 -4.06 19.61
C ASP A 2 -8.20 -2.95 18.97
N GLY A 3 -8.41 -1.88 19.73
CA GLY A 3 -9.16 -0.68 19.34
C GLY A 3 -8.26 0.55 19.25
N ALA A 4 -8.87 1.74 19.24
CA ALA A 4 -8.12 2.98 19.07
C ALA A 4 -7.27 3.39 20.29
N MET A 5 -5.94 3.29 20.14
CA MET A 5 -4.95 3.88 21.05
C MET A 5 -5.21 5.37 21.31
N GLY A 6 -5.39 6.17 20.24
CA GLY A 6 -5.64 7.61 20.36
C GLY A 6 -6.92 7.95 21.15
N THR A 7 -7.99 7.17 20.99
CA THR A 7 -9.24 7.36 21.77
C THR A 7 -9.05 7.06 23.25
N MET A 8 -8.19 6.10 23.59
CA MET A 8 -7.87 5.79 24.99
C MET A 8 -6.97 6.86 25.61
N ILE A 9 -5.95 7.33 24.89
CA ILE A 9 -5.08 8.44 25.33
C ILE A 9 -5.89 9.69 25.64
N GLN A 10 -6.89 10.03 24.80
CA GLN A 10 -7.76 11.19 24.99
C GLN A 10 -8.62 11.15 26.28
N GLN A 11 -8.77 9.98 26.91
CA GLN A 11 -9.48 9.86 28.20
C GLN A 11 -8.60 10.29 29.38
N HIS A 12 -7.29 10.41 29.17
CA HIS A 12 -6.36 10.97 30.14
C HIS A 12 -6.29 12.49 29.98
N THR A 13 -6.29 13.22 31.09
CA THR A 13 -6.12 14.68 31.10
C THR A 13 -4.64 15.03 30.97
N LEU A 14 -4.06 14.80 29.78
CA LEU A 14 -2.64 15.05 29.50
C LEU A 14 -2.41 16.49 29.03
N GLU A 15 -1.34 17.08 29.56
CA GLU A 15 -0.87 18.44 29.24
C GLU A 15 0.49 18.41 28.54
N GLU A 16 0.94 19.55 28.04
CA GLU A 16 2.19 19.69 27.28
C GLU A 16 3.41 19.07 27.99
N GLU A 17 3.47 19.20 29.32
CA GLU A 17 4.53 18.62 30.15
C GLU A 17 4.58 17.09 30.07
N ASP A 18 3.44 16.42 29.86
CA ASP A 18 3.37 14.97 29.70
C ASP A 18 3.98 14.51 28.38
N PHE A 19 3.82 15.29 27.31
CA PHE A 19 4.40 15.01 25.99
C PHE A 19 5.89 15.37 25.91
N ARG A 20 6.34 16.34 26.71
CA ARG A 20 7.77 16.69 26.83
C ARG A 20 8.53 15.68 27.67
N GLY A 21 7.96 15.28 28.80
CA GLY A 21 8.65 14.50 29.82
C GLY A 21 9.99 15.14 30.21
N GLU A 22 10.94 14.31 30.62
CA GLU A 22 12.32 14.74 30.89
C GLU A 22 13.14 14.89 29.60
N HIS A 23 12.83 14.09 28.57
CA HIS A 23 13.61 13.97 27.34
C HIS A 23 13.52 15.18 26.42
N PHE A 24 12.39 15.92 26.44
CA PHE A 24 12.12 16.99 25.48
C PHE A 24 11.73 18.32 26.16
N LYS A 25 12.21 18.56 27.39
CA LYS A 25 11.94 19.79 28.14
C LYS A 25 12.21 21.06 27.33
N ASP A 26 13.32 21.08 26.60
CA ASP A 26 13.79 22.23 25.83
C ASP A 26 13.24 22.28 24.38
N ALA A 27 12.23 21.46 24.05
CA ALA A 27 11.62 21.47 22.73
C ALA A 27 11.04 22.84 22.38
N LYS A 28 11.33 23.32 21.17
CA LYS A 28 10.92 24.67 20.72
C LYS A 28 9.50 24.74 20.17
N LYS A 29 8.96 23.60 19.74
CA LYS A 29 7.58 23.46 19.26
C LYS A 29 6.74 22.81 20.34
N ASP A 30 5.43 23.02 20.27
CA ASP A 30 4.46 22.32 21.11
C ASP A 30 4.44 20.83 20.72
N LEU A 31 4.44 19.95 21.71
CA LEU A 31 4.44 18.50 21.53
C LEU A 31 3.09 17.86 21.84
N LYS A 32 2.17 18.60 22.48
CA LYS A 32 0.82 18.13 22.80
C LYS A 32 0.10 17.67 21.54
N GLY A 33 -0.44 16.45 21.62
CA GLY A 33 -1.12 15.78 20.51
C GLY A 33 -0.23 14.83 19.71
N ASN A 34 1.10 14.84 19.92
CA ASN A 34 1.99 13.81 19.38
C ASN A 34 1.95 12.55 20.27
N ASN A 35 0.91 11.75 20.10
CA ASN A 35 0.64 10.58 20.93
C ASN A 35 1.77 9.54 20.90
N ASP A 36 2.52 9.44 19.80
CA ASP A 36 3.64 8.52 19.64
C ASP A 36 4.75 8.79 20.68
N LEU A 37 4.99 10.05 21.06
CA LEU A 37 5.99 10.41 22.08
C LEU A 37 5.67 9.87 23.47
N LEU A 38 4.39 9.60 23.77
CA LEU A 38 3.97 9.09 25.08
C LEU A 38 4.57 7.71 25.36
N SER A 39 5.00 6.96 24.35
CA SER A 39 5.77 5.73 24.57
C SER A 39 7.10 5.99 25.28
N LEU A 40 7.71 7.16 25.10
CA LEU A 40 8.94 7.56 25.80
C LEU A 40 8.66 8.32 27.10
N THR A 41 7.64 9.19 27.10
CA THR A 41 7.43 10.15 28.20
C THR A 41 6.41 9.69 29.24
N ARG A 42 5.46 8.84 28.84
CA ARG A 42 4.41 8.22 29.68
C ARG A 42 4.25 6.72 29.35
N PRO A 43 5.33 5.92 29.37
CA PRO A 43 5.32 4.51 28.95
C PRO A 43 4.30 3.66 29.73
N GLU A 44 4.03 4.01 30.98
CA GLU A 44 3.03 3.35 31.83
C GLU A 44 1.62 3.46 31.25
N ILE A 45 1.23 4.62 30.73
CA ILE A 45 -0.10 4.84 30.14
C ILE A 45 -0.26 3.95 28.90
N ILE A 46 0.73 3.98 28.01
CA ILE A 46 0.68 3.21 26.76
C ILE A 46 0.63 1.70 27.03
N ARG A 47 1.48 1.19 27.94
CA ARG A 47 1.45 -0.22 28.35
C ARG A 47 0.10 -0.61 28.95
N ASP A 48 -0.46 0.23 29.81
CA ASP A 48 -1.70 -0.07 30.51
C ASP A 48 -2.89 -0.10 29.54
N ILE A 49 -2.92 0.77 28.52
CA ILE A 49 -3.91 0.71 27.42
C ILE A 49 -3.81 -0.63 26.65
N HIS A 50 -2.61 -1.11 26.31
CA HIS A 50 -2.46 -2.43 25.69
C HIS A 50 -3.01 -3.55 26.58
N LEU A 51 -2.72 -3.50 27.89
CA LEU A 51 -3.25 -4.47 28.85
C LEU A 51 -4.78 -4.46 28.90
N GLU A 52 -5.41 -3.29 28.84
CA GLU A 52 -6.87 -3.18 28.81
C GLU A 52 -7.47 -3.87 27.59
N TYR A 53 -6.93 -3.63 26.39
CA TYR A 53 -7.42 -4.29 25.17
C TYR A 53 -7.14 -5.80 25.15
N LEU A 54 -5.97 -6.24 25.60
CA LEU A 54 -5.66 -7.65 25.74
C LEU A 54 -6.62 -8.32 26.73
N ARG A 55 -6.92 -7.70 27.88
CA ARG A 55 -7.90 -8.22 28.85
C ARG A 55 -9.33 -8.23 28.29
N ALA A 56 -9.67 -7.29 27.43
CA ALA A 56 -10.97 -7.26 26.76
C ALA A 56 -11.18 -8.42 25.77
N GLY A 57 -10.09 -8.96 25.20
CA GLY A 57 -10.14 -10.12 24.30
C GLY A 57 -9.35 -9.97 23.01
N ALA A 58 -8.56 -8.91 22.83
CA ALA A 58 -7.68 -8.78 21.68
C ALA A 58 -6.52 -9.78 21.75
N ASP A 59 -6.20 -10.45 20.63
CA ASP A 59 -5.01 -11.31 20.52
C ASP A 59 -3.88 -10.68 19.69
N ILE A 60 -4.16 -9.55 19.05
CA ILE A 60 -3.18 -8.73 18.32
C ILE A 60 -3.36 -7.32 18.83
N VAL A 61 -2.28 -6.67 19.25
CA VAL A 61 -2.25 -5.25 19.61
C VAL A 61 -1.35 -4.47 18.66
N GLU A 62 -1.77 -3.27 18.30
CA GLU A 62 -1.03 -2.37 17.42
C GLU A 62 -0.07 -1.51 18.24
N THR A 63 1.16 -1.31 17.77
CA THR A 63 2.11 -0.40 18.43
C THR A 63 1.63 1.05 18.37
N ASN A 64 1.96 1.86 19.38
CA ASN A 64 1.72 3.31 19.38
C ASN A 64 2.72 4.03 18.45
N THR A 65 2.62 3.80 17.14
CA THR A 65 3.62 4.24 16.14
C THR A 65 3.00 4.73 14.83
N PHE A 66 1.72 5.10 14.87
CA PHE A 66 0.99 5.55 13.68
C PHE A 66 1.69 6.73 12.97
N SER A 67 2.27 7.66 13.74
CA SER A 67 2.99 8.83 13.24
C SER A 67 4.48 8.80 13.60
N ALA A 68 5.03 7.64 13.98
CA ALA A 68 6.43 7.49 14.37
C ALA A 68 7.36 7.38 13.14
N THR A 69 7.30 8.39 12.27
CA THR A 69 8.11 8.50 11.05
C THR A 69 8.82 9.84 11.03
N LYS A 70 9.96 9.95 10.32
CA LYS A 70 10.66 11.24 10.16
C LYS A 70 9.76 12.29 9.51
N ILE A 71 8.95 11.86 8.54
CA ILE A 71 8.01 12.73 7.82
C ILE A 71 6.97 13.35 8.77
N ALA A 72 6.30 12.54 9.60
CA ALA A 72 5.28 13.07 10.51
C ALA A 72 5.88 13.77 11.74
N GLN A 73 7.01 13.27 12.27
CA GLN A 73 7.67 13.88 13.43
C GLN A 73 8.31 15.24 13.12
N ALA A 74 8.53 15.58 11.85
CA ALA A 74 9.00 16.91 11.44
C ALA A 74 8.03 18.05 11.81
N ASP A 75 6.71 17.77 11.85
CA ASP A 75 5.70 18.74 12.29
C ASP A 75 5.97 19.18 13.74
N TYR A 76 6.41 18.24 14.58
CA TYR A 76 6.83 18.44 15.97
C TYR A 76 8.33 18.74 16.13
N GLY A 77 9.12 18.67 15.06
CA GLY A 77 10.56 18.83 15.07
C GLY A 77 11.29 17.76 15.90
N ARG A 78 10.80 16.52 15.86
CA ARG A 78 11.27 15.35 16.63
C ARG A 78 11.75 14.20 15.72
N GLU A 79 12.30 14.52 14.55
CA GLU A 79 12.85 13.53 13.62
C GLU A 79 13.97 12.68 14.26
N ASP A 80 14.67 13.26 15.24
CA ASP A 80 15.72 12.63 16.05
C ASP A 80 15.21 11.51 16.97
N ALA A 81 13.94 11.57 17.39
CA ALA A 81 13.35 10.61 18.33
C ALA A 81 12.68 9.40 17.64
N VAL A 82 12.58 9.39 16.31
CA VAL A 82 11.82 8.38 15.55
C VAL A 82 12.25 6.95 15.88
N HIS A 83 13.55 6.69 15.97
CA HIS A 83 14.07 5.37 16.30
C HIS A 83 13.56 4.91 17.68
N ASP A 84 13.79 5.73 18.70
CA ASP A 84 13.49 5.38 20.09
C ASP A 84 11.98 5.25 20.34
N ILE A 85 11.17 6.10 19.70
CA ILE A 85 9.71 5.98 19.72
C ILE A 85 9.28 4.59 19.25
N ASN A 86 9.76 4.14 18.08
CA ASN A 86 9.33 2.86 17.52
C ASN A 86 9.80 1.67 18.35
N VAL A 87 11.07 1.67 18.77
CA VAL A 87 11.63 0.59 19.60
C VAL A 87 10.88 0.48 20.92
N GLU A 88 10.67 1.60 21.62
CA GLU A 88 10.00 1.59 22.92
C GLU A 88 8.51 1.25 22.80
N SER A 89 7.81 1.80 21.80
CA SER A 89 6.40 1.43 21.53
C SER A 89 6.23 -0.08 21.31
N ALA A 90 7.09 -0.70 20.51
CA ALA A 90 7.06 -2.14 20.29
C ALA A 90 7.40 -2.93 21.57
N ARG A 91 8.38 -2.47 22.35
CA ARG A 91 8.77 -3.09 23.61
C ARG A 91 7.65 -3.07 24.65
N LEU A 92 6.93 -1.94 24.77
CA LEU A 92 5.79 -1.80 25.70
C LEU A 92 4.62 -2.71 25.30
N ALA A 93 4.30 -2.78 24.01
CA ALA A 93 3.28 -3.70 23.50
C ALA A 93 3.68 -5.17 23.74
N LYS A 94 4.96 -5.51 23.54
CA LYS A 94 5.48 -6.85 23.80
C LYS A 94 5.43 -7.22 25.28
N GLN A 95 5.82 -6.29 26.15
CA GLN A 95 5.71 -6.45 27.60
C GLN A 95 4.26 -6.71 28.03
N ALA A 96 3.29 -5.98 27.47
CA ALA A 96 1.88 -6.20 27.77
C ALA A 96 1.41 -7.59 27.32
N CYS A 97 1.83 -8.04 26.14
CA CYS A 97 1.57 -9.40 25.66
C CYS A 97 2.15 -10.47 26.61
N ASP A 98 3.41 -10.31 27.04
CA ASP A 98 4.07 -11.26 27.94
C ASP A 98 3.40 -11.34 29.31
N ILE A 99 2.95 -10.21 29.85
CA ILE A 99 2.16 -10.16 31.10
C ILE A 99 0.88 -10.99 30.94
N ILE A 100 0.14 -10.79 29.86
CA ILE A 100 -1.15 -11.48 29.63
C ILE A 100 -0.96 -12.96 29.37
N MET A 101 0.06 -13.35 28.60
CA MET A 101 0.37 -14.76 28.36
C MET A 101 0.81 -15.47 29.65
N LYS A 102 1.42 -14.76 30.60
CA LYS A 102 1.73 -15.28 31.94
C LYS A 102 0.49 -15.37 32.84
N GLU A 103 -0.40 -14.36 32.79
CA GLU A 103 -1.68 -14.36 33.53
C GLU A 103 -2.65 -15.44 33.01
N GLN A 104 -2.59 -15.76 31.71
CA GLN A 104 -3.52 -16.66 31.02
C GLN A 104 -2.76 -17.75 30.24
N PRO A 105 -2.27 -18.81 30.91
CA PRO A 105 -1.51 -19.88 30.25
C PRO A 105 -2.25 -20.50 29.06
N GLY A 106 -1.59 -20.54 27.90
CA GLY A 106 -2.13 -21.08 26.65
C GLY A 106 -2.70 -20.03 25.69
N ARG A 107 -2.89 -18.78 26.14
CA ARG A 107 -3.20 -17.65 25.24
C ARG A 107 -1.96 -17.25 24.44
N LYS A 108 -2.16 -16.82 23.20
CA LYS A 108 -1.10 -16.24 22.34
C LYS A 108 -1.49 -14.83 21.98
N CYS A 109 -0.60 -13.89 22.22
CA CYS A 109 -0.76 -12.49 21.88
C CYS A 109 0.37 -12.06 20.96
N PHE A 110 0.08 -11.19 20.00
CA PHE A 110 1.02 -10.71 18.99
C PHE A 110 1.04 -9.19 18.93
N VAL A 111 2.21 -8.64 18.60
CA VAL A 111 2.40 -7.20 18.39
C VAL A 111 2.44 -6.91 16.89
N ALA A 112 1.54 -6.06 16.42
CA ALA A 112 1.57 -5.51 15.08
C ALA A 112 2.28 -4.14 15.09
N GLY A 113 3.42 -4.06 14.42
CA GLY A 113 4.13 -2.81 14.16
C GLY A 113 3.31 -1.95 13.19
N SER A 114 2.58 -0.98 13.72
CA SER A 114 1.73 -0.05 12.95
C SER A 114 2.60 0.97 12.21
N LEU A 115 2.35 1.09 10.90
CA LEU A 115 2.94 2.08 10.01
C LEU A 115 1.79 2.92 9.44
N GLY A 116 1.64 4.17 9.89
CA GLY A 116 0.62 5.05 9.32
C GLY A 116 0.96 5.54 7.90
N PRO A 117 0.01 6.20 7.22
CA PRO A 117 0.15 6.62 5.83
C PRO A 117 1.04 7.86 5.63
N THR A 118 1.57 8.46 6.70
CA THR A 118 2.17 9.80 6.77
C THR A 118 1.18 10.94 6.48
N ASN A 119 1.63 12.19 6.60
CA ASN A 119 0.87 13.40 6.25
C ASN A 119 1.09 13.86 4.80
N LYS A 120 1.82 13.10 3.97
CA LYS A 120 2.11 13.44 2.58
C LYS A 120 1.66 12.35 1.61
N THR A 121 1.19 12.74 0.43
CA THR A 121 0.77 11.86 -0.67
C THR A 121 1.81 11.84 -1.79
N ALA A 122 2.07 10.66 -2.36
CA ALA A 122 2.90 10.51 -3.55
C ALA A 122 2.09 10.52 -4.85
N SER A 123 0.80 10.17 -4.83
CA SER A 123 -0.05 10.15 -6.03
C SER A 123 -0.79 11.45 -6.28
N LEU A 124 -1.02 12.27 -5.24
CA LEU A 124 -1.76 13.53 -5.31
C LEU A 124 -0.86 14.75 -5.12
N SER A 125 -1.15 15.82 -5.87
CA SER A 125 -0.51 17.11 -5.66
C SER A 125 -1.18 17.87 -4.51
N PRO A 126 -0.41 18.43 -3.56
CA PRO A 126 -0.95 19.36 -2.58
C PRO A 126 -1.10 20.80 -3.12
N ASP A 127 -0.57 21.10 -4.31
CA ASP A 127 -0.69 22.40 -4.97
C ASP A 127 -1.73 22.33 -6.09
N VAL A 128 -2.88 22.96 -5.87
CA VAL A 128 -4.00 23.04 -6.83
C VAL A 128 -3.63 23.72 -8.14
N ASN A 129 -2.58 24.56 -8.18
CA ASN A 129 -2.14 25.25 -9.38
C ASN A 129 -1.06 24.46 -10.15
N ASN A 130 -0.51 23.40 -9.55
CA ASN A 130 0.50 22.56 -10.17
C ASN A 130 0.15 21.08 -9.96
N PRO A 131 -0.70 20.48 -10.83
CA PRO A 131 -1.11 19.09 -10.69
C PRO A 131 0.04 18.09 -10.81
N ALA A 132 1.18 18.49 -11.41
CA ALA A 132 2.38 17.66 -11.53
C ALA A 132 3.26 17.65 -10.27
N PHE A 133 3.08 18.60 -9.34
CA PHE A 133 3.90 18.72 -8.14
C PHE A 133 3.64 17.59 -7.15
N ARG A 134 4.68 17.15 -6.44
CA ARG A 134 4.60 16.20 -5.32
C ARG A 134 5.47 16.72 -4.18
N ALA A 135 4.93 16.73 -2.96
CA ALA A 135 5.65 17.18 -1.77
C ALA A 135 6.54 16.11 -1.13
N ILE A 136 6.49 14.88 -1.67
CA ILE A 136 7.29 13.74 -1.27
C ILE A 136 7.53 12.84 -2.49
N THR A 137 8.67 12.17 -2.52
CA THR A 137 8.99 11.16 -3.53
C THR A 137 8.78 9.74 -3.00
N PHE A 138 8.69 8.77 -3.92
CA PHE A 138 8.61 7.35 -3.56
C PHE A 138 9.82 6.88 -2.74
N ASP A 139 11.02 7.34 -3.11
CA ASP A 139 12.27 6.95 -2.43
C ASP A 139 12.30 7.48 -0.99
N GLU A 140 11.92 8.75 -0.76
CA GLU A 140 11.82 9.32 0.58
C GLU A 140 10.80 8.57 1.45
N LEU A 141 9.66 8.17 0.89
CA LEU A 141 8.68 7.34 1.60
C LEU A 141 9.24 5.95 1.92
N SER A 142 9.87 5.30 0.95
CA SER A 142 10.45 3.97 1.10
C SER A 142 11.54 3.95 2.17
N ASP A 143 12.46 4.92 2.16
CA ASP A 143 13.51 5.02 3.17
C ASP A 143 12.93 5.33 4.56
N ASN A 144 11.93 6.21 4.63
CA ASN A 144 11.22 6.50 5.87
C ASN A 144 10.51 5.27 6.46
N TYR A 145 9.85 4.46 5.64
CA TYR A 145 9.22 3.22 6.09
C TYR A 145 10.26 2.14 6.45
N TYR A 146 11.37 2.08 5.72
CA TYR A 146 12.44 1.12 6.01
C TYR A 146 13.01 1.36 7.41
N ASP A 147 13.35 2.61 7.73
CA ASP A 147 13.87 2.98 9.06
C ASP A 147 12.86 2.60 10.17
N GLN A 148 11.58 2.87 9.94
CA GLN A 148 10.52 2.54 10.90
C GLN A 148 10.40 1.02 11.11
N ILE A 149 10.40 0.23 10.03
CA ILE A 149 10.31 -1.24 10.08
C ILE A 149 11.49 -1.81 10.86
N VAL A 150 12.72 -1.33 10.62
CA VAL A 150 13.92 -1.79 11.33
C VAL A 150 13.76 -1.58 12.84
N SER A 151 13.36 -0.37 13.27
CA SER A 151 13.15 -0.05 14.68
C SER A 151 12.02 -0.86 15.33
N LEU A 152 10.91 -1.07 14.63
CA LEU A 152 9.79 -1.88 15.13
C LEU A 152 10.21 -3.35 15.35
N VAL A 153 10.99 -3.92 14.43
CA VAL A 153 11.49 -5.29 14.56
C VAL A 153 12.53 -5.39 15.67
N GLU A 154 13.38 -4.39 15.85
CA GLU A 154 14.30 -4.31 16.98
C GLU A 154 13.54 -4.30 18.33
N GLY A 155 12.47 -3.53 18.44
CA GLY A 155 11.62 -3.47 19.63
C GLY A 155 10.75 -4.71 19.87
N GLY A 156 10.73 -5.68 18.94
CA GLY A 156 10.09 -6.98 19.12
C GLY A 156 8.69 -7.10 18.53
N ALA A 157 8.34 -6.31 17.50
CA ALA A 157 7.13 -6.52 16.73
C ALA A 157 7.09 -7.93 16.11
N ASP A 158 5.91 -8.56 16.11
CA ASP A 158 5.67 -9.89 15.55
C ASP A 158 5.12 -9.83 14.11
N LEU A 159 4.48 -8.72 13.75
CA LEU A 159 3.82 -8.46 12.46
C LEU A 159 4.16 -7.03 12.00
N ILE A 160 4.12 -6.77 10.69
CA ILE A 160 4.21 -5.41 10.14
C ILE A 160 2.87 -5.03 9.51
N LEU A 161 2.36 -3.85 9.84
CA LEU A 161 1.02 -3.38 9.44
C LEU A 161 1.07 -1.94 8.94
N PRO A 162 1.30 -1.70 7.63
CA PRO A 162 0.84 -0.48 6.99
C PRO A 162 -0.68 -0.40 7.03
N GLU A 163 -1.21 0.60 7.72
CA GLU A 163 -2.65 0.77 7.94
C GLU A 163 -3.15 2.16 7.59
N THR A 164 -4.48 2.31 7.53
CA THR A 164 -5.16 3.57 7.20
C THR A 164 -4.63 4.18 5.88
N THR A 165 -4.21 3.32 4.94
CA THR A 165 -3.66 3.78 3.68
C THR A 165 -4.75 4.45 2.85
N PHE A 166 -4.61 5.74 2.58
CA PHE A 166 -5.47 6.49 1.66
C PHE A 166 -4.84 6.70 0.27
N ASP A 167 -3.51 6.55 0.16
CA ASP A 167 -2.74 6.61 -1.09
C ASP A 167 -2.02 5.28 -1.32
N THR A 168 -2.44 4.54 -2.34
CA THR A 168 -1.85 3.23 -2.66
C THR A 168 -0.38 3.34 -3.07
N LEU A 169 0.07 4.49 -3.59
CA LEU A 169 1.49 4.68 -3.94
C LEU A 169 2.37 4.75 -2.67
N ASN A 170 1.88 5.37 -1.60
CA ASN A 170 2.55 5.32 -0.29
C ASN A 170 2.66 3.89 0.23
N LEU A 171 1.59 3.11 0.11
CA LEU A 171 1.61 1.70 0.52
C LEU A 171 2.55 0.86 -0.33
N LYS A 172 2.65 1.12 -1.63
CA LYS A 172 3.67 0.47 -2.48
C LYS A 172 5.08 0.83 -2.03
N ALA A 173 5.33 2.06 -1.58
CA ALA A 173 6.61 2.43 -0.99
C ALA A 173 6.89 1.67 0.33
N ALA A 174 5.88 1.51 1.19
CA ALA A 174 6.00 0.69 2.41
C ALA A 174 6.26 -0.80 2.10
N ILE A 175 5.58 -1.37 1.09
CA ILE A 175 5.81 -2.74 0.61
C ILE A 175 7.24 -2.88 0.06
N PHE A 176 7.71 -1.92 -0.73
CA PHE A 176 9.06 -1.91 -1.28
C PHE A 176 10.11 -1.85 -0.16
N ALA A 177 9.90 -0.99 0.83
CA ALA A 177 10.73 -0.90 2.03
C ALA A 177 10.76 -2.21 2.82
N TYR A 178 9.61 -2.86 3.01
CA TYR A 178 9.52 -4.16 3.65
C TYR A 178 10.30 -5.24 2.90
N ARG A 179 10.22 -5.28 1.55
CA ARG A 179 11.01 -6.22 0.75
C ARG A 179 12.51 -5.97 0.83
N LYS A 180 12.93 -4.70 0.88
CA LYS A 180 14.32 -4.33 1.14
C LYS A 180 14.78 -4.84 2.51
N PHE A 181 13.98 -4.59 3.56
CA PHE A 181 14.23 -5.10 4.90
C PHE A 181 14.37 -6.63 4.94
N GLU A 182 13.48 -7.39 4.29
CA GLU A 182 13.57 -8.86 4.26
C GLU A 182 14.88 -9.35 3.65
N ARG A 183 15.31 -8.73 2.54
CA ARG A 183 16.55 -9.11 1.86
C ARG A 183 17.79 -8.79 2.68
N GLU A 184 17.84 -7.62 3.30
CA GLU A 184 19.02 -7.13 4.01
C GLU A 184 19.17 -7.75 5.40
N SER A 185 18.05 -7.94 6.11
CA SER A 185 18.06 -8.52 7.46
C SER A 185 18.00 -10.05 7.47
N GLY A 186 17.52 -10.67 6.38
CA GLY A 186 17.20 -12.10 6.33
C GLY A 186 16.02 -12.52 7.21
N LYS A 187 15.29 -11.56 7.80
CA LYS A 187 14.09 -11.80 8.62
C LYS A 187 12.82 -11.60 7.78
N THR A 188 11.86 -12.47 7.95
CA THR A 188 10.52 -12.35 7.36
C THR A 188 9.48 -12.37 8.47
N LEU A 189 8.72 -11.28 8.59
CA LEU A 189 7.57 -11.18 9.48
C LEU A 189 6.29 -11.23 8.65
N PRO A 190 5.15 -11.71 9.17
CA PRO A 190 3.90 -11.61 8.42
C PRO A 190 3.53 -10.14 8.17
N LEU A 191 3.38 -9.78 6.89
CA LEU A 191 2.94 -8.46 6.45
C LEU A 191 1.42 -8.42 6.36
N MET A 192 0.78 -7.53 7.11
CA MET A 192 -0.63 -7.18 6.97
C MET A 192 -0.73 -5.89 6.17
N LEU A 193 -1.82 -5.64 5.44
CA LEU A 193 -2.08 -4.37 4.76
C LEU A 193 -3.50 -3.90 5.10
N SER A 194 -3.70 -2.60 5.31
CA SER A 194 -5.05 -2.06 5.46
C SER A 194 -5.23 -0.74 4.72
N VAL A 195 -6.31 -0.69 3.93
CA VAL A 195 -6.73 0.47 3.16
C VAL A 195 -7.88 1.18 3.86
N THR A 196 -8.02 2.49 3.63
CA THR A 196 -9.20 3.23 4.04
C THR A 196 -10.03 3.65 2.83
N ILE A 197 -11.35 3.43 2.93
CA ILE A 197 -12.33 3.86 1.93
C ILE A 197 -13.02 5.09 2.50
N THR A 198 -12.90 6.23 1.82
CA THR A 198 -13.19 7.53 2.43
C THR A 198 -14.67 7.84 2.53
N ASP A 199 -15.48 7.33 1.62
CA ASP A 199 -16.91 7.62 1.55
C ASP A 199 -17.70 6.53 0.80
N ALA A 200 -18.99 6.81 0.58
CA ALA A 200 -19.94 5.92 -0.08
C ALA A 200 -19.61 5.62 -1.58
N SER A 201 -18.67 6.33 -2.20
CA SER A 201 -18.21 6.05 -3.57
C SER A 201 -17.45 4.73 -3.68
N GLY A 202 -16.95 4.18 -2.57
CA GLY A 202 -16.16 2.95 -2.56
C GLY A 202 -14.73 3.10 -3.07
N ARG A 203 -14.20 4.33 -3.04
CA ARG A 203 -12.85 4.65 -3.47
C ARG A 203 -11.96 5.09 -2.31
N THR A 204 -10.65 4.90 -2.47
CA THR A 204 -9.64 5.54 -1.62
C THR A 204 -9.65 7.06 -1.85
N LEU A 205 -8.97 7.84 -0.99
CA LEU A 205 -8.79 9.28 -1.22
C LEU A 205 -8.13 9.57 -2.58
N SER A 206 -7.20 8.69 -2.97
CA SER A 206 -6.52 8.69 -4.26
C SER A 206 -7.36 8.09 -5.40
N GLY A 207 -8.68 7.92 -5.22
CA GLY A 207 -9.63 7.58 -6.27
C GLY A 207 -9.67 6.12 -6.71
N GLN A 208 -8.97 5.20 -6.06
CA GLN A 208 -8.89 3.80 -6.52
C GLN A 208 -10.00 2.93 -5.95
N THR A 209 -10.58 2.05 -6.76
CA THR A 209 -11.58 1.08 -6.31
C THR A 209 -10.95 -0.05 -5.48
N VAL A 210 -11.77 -0.81 -4.73
CA VAL A 210 -11.31 -1.95 -3.91
C VAL A 210 -10.55 -2.99 -4.75
N GLU A 211 -11.09 -3.40 -5.89
CA GLU A 211 -10.41 -4.35 -6.77
C GLU A 211 -9.15 -3.77 -7.42
N GLY A 212 -9.16 -2.50 -7.81
CA GLY A 212 -7.97 -1.82 -8.33
C GLY A 212 -6.84 -1.73 -7.30
N PHE A 213 -7.19 -1.38 -6.06
CA PHE A 213 -6.28 -1.40 -4.92
C PHE A 213 -5.67 -2.79 -4.73
N TRP A 214 -6.50 -3.83 -4.68
CA TRP A 214 -6.01 -5.19 -4.46
C TRP A 214 -5.07 -5.66 -5.58
N ASN A 215 -5.42 -5.39 -6.84
CA ASN A 215 -4.56 -5.67 -7.99
C ASN A 215 -3.20 -4.97 -7.89
N SER A 216 -3.16 -3.78 -7.29
CA SER A 216 -1.95 -2.97 -7.11
C SER A 216 -1.00 -3.53 -6.06
N VAL A 217 -1.52 -4.14 -4.99
CA VAL A 217 -0.71 -4.52 -3.81
C VAL A 217 -0.57 -6.03 -3.59
N ARG A 218 -1.35 -6.88 -4.28
CA ARG A 218 -1.29 -8.34 -4.08
C ARG A 218 0.08 -8.98 -4.30
N HIS A 219 0.97 -8.32 -5.06
CA HIS A 219 2.36 -8.76 -5.26
C HIS A 219 3.14 -8.84 -3.93
N ALA A 220 2.70 -8.13 -2.90
CA ALA A 220 3.22 -8.20 -1.54
C ALA A 220 2.95 -9.56 -0.87
N LYS A 221 2.03 -10.39 -1.39
CA LYS A 221 1.61 -11.67 -0.79
C LYS A 221 1.38 -11.54 0.73
N PRO A 222 0.56 -10.58 1.17
CA PRO A 222 0.41 -10.29 2.59
C PRO A 222 -0.26 -11.46 3.32
N PHE A 223 0.02 -11.58 4.62
CA PHE A 223 -0.71 -12.45 5.53
C PHE A 223 -2.19 -12.10 5.55
N SER A 224 -2.52 -10.81 5.63
CA SER A 224 -3.89 -10.32 5.50
C SER A 224 -3.99 -8.98 4.78
N VAL A 225 -5.14 -8.72 4.17
CA VAL A 225 -5.54 -7.40 3.66
C VAL A 225 -6.88 -6.99 4.26
N GLY A 226 -7.04 -5.73 4.62
CA GLY A 226 -8.27 -5.27 5.26
C GLY A 226 -8.67 -3.85 4.94
N ILE A 227 -9.78 -3.46 5.56
CA ILE A 227 -10.30 -2.09 5.54
C ILE A 227 -10.42 -1.60 6.97
N ASN A 228 -9.97 -0.37 7.22
CA ASN A 228 -10.08 0.28 8.51
C ASN A 228 -10.34 1.78 8.41
N CYS A 229 -10.80 2.33 9.54
CA CYS A 229 -11.10 3.76 9.71
C CYS A 229 -12.17 4.28 8.72
N ALA A 230 -12.37 5.60 8.72
CA ALA A 230 -13.32 6.41 7.93
C ALA A 230 -14.81 6.05 8.11
N LEU A 231 -15.17 4.78 7.97
CA LEU A 231 -16.51 4.24 7.98
C LEU A 231 -16.81 3.45 9.26
N GLY A 232 -18.08 3.47 9.66
CA GLY A 232 -18.62 2.52 10.62
C GLY A 232 -18.79 1.13 10.01
N ALA A 233 -19.09 0.12 10.84
CA ALA A 233 -19.23 -1.25 10.38
C ALA A 233 -20.33 -1.40 9.31
N ARG A 234 -21.45 -0.69 9.46
CA ARG A 234 -22.58 -0.78 8.52
C ARG A 234 -22.19 -0.28 7.13
N GLU A 235 -21.55 0.88 7.05
CA GLU A 235 -21.13 1.52 5.79
C GLU A 235 -19.99 0.76 5.13
N MET A 236 -19.12 0.11 5.90
CA MET A 236 -17.98 -0.65 5.40
C MET A 236 -18.37 -2.02 4.80
N ARG A 237 -19.57 -2.54 5.11
CA ARG A 237 -20.03 -3.87 4.67
C ARG A 237 -19.90 -4.17 3.18
N PRO A 238 -20.40 -3.34 2.25
CA PRO A 238 -20.31 -3.63 0.82
C PRO A 238 -18.86 -3.81 0.35
N TYR A 239 -17.95 -2.97 0.84
CA TYR A 239 -16.53 -3.01 0.46
C TYR A 239 -15.81 -4.22 1.07
N MET A 240 -16.18 -4.62 2.29
CA MET A 240 -15.71 -5.88 2.86
C MET A 240 -16.21 -7.11 2.11
N ALA A 241 -17.46 -7.10 1.62
CA ALA A 241 -17.98 -8.19 0.80
C ALA A 241 -17.24 -8.30 -0.53
N GLU A 242 -16.91 -7.17 -1.15
CA GLU A 242 -16.09 -7.13 -2.37
C GLU A 242 -14.67 -7.63 -2.11
N LEU A 243 -13.95 -7.07 -1.12
CA LEU A 243 -12.58 -7.47 -0.78
C LEU A 243 -12.51 -8.95 -0.39
N SER A 244 -13.50 -9.45 0.37
CA SER A 244 -13.62 -10.85 0.76
C SER A 244 -13.69 -11.80 -0.45
N ARG A 245 -14.30 -11.40 -1.55
CA ARG A 245 -14.34 -12.22 -2.78
C ARG A 245 -13.02 -12.20 -3.55
N LEU A 246 -12.27 -11.11 -3.45
CA LEU A 246 -11.10 -10.83 -4.29
C LEU A 246 -9.77 -11.26 -3.66
N ALA A 247 -9.63 -11.17 -2.34
CA ALA A 247 -8.38 -11.40 -1.64
C ALA A 247 -8.01 -12.90 -1.61
N ASP A 248 -6.81 -13.26 -2.07
CA ASP A 248 -6.24 -14.62 -1.96
C ASP A 248 -5.44 -14.85 -0.66
N CYS A 249 -5.65 -13.99 0.34
CA CYS A 249 -5.10 -14.10 1.70
C CYS A 249 -6.21 -13.93 2.75
N TYR A 250 -5.83 -13.84 4.04
CA TYR A 250 -6.78 -13.53 5.11
C TYR A 250 -7.31 -12.11 4.99
N VAL A 251 -8.51 -11.86 5.53
CA VAL A 251 -9.14 -10.53 5.49
C VAL A 251 -9.31 -9.97 6.90
N SER A 252 -8.82 -8.74 7.12
CA SER A 252 -9.02 -7.98 8.35
C SER A 252 -10.10 -6.90 8.19
N CYS A 253 -10.81 -6.58 9.27
CA CYS A 253 -11.78 -5.49 9.31
C CYS A 253 -11.83 -4.86 10.71
N TYR A 254 -11.57 -3.56 10.80
CA TYR A 254 -11.58 -2.84 12.06
C TYR A 254 -12.13 -1.42 11.86
N PRO A 255 -13.47 -1.29 11.81
CA PRO A 255 -14.16 -0.04 11.52
C PRO A 255 -14.13 0.93 12.70
N ASN A 256 -14.52 2.18 12.46
CA ASN A 256 -14.81 3.13 13.53
C ASN A 256 -16.07 2.69 14.31
N ALA A 257 -16.29 3.27 15.49
CA ALA A 257 -17.54 3.15 16.26
C ALA A 257 -18.68 3.99 15.62
N GLY A 258 -18.92 3.79 14.32
CA GLY A 258 -19.77 4.62 13.48
C GLY A 258 -19.02 5.74 12.79
N LEU A 259 -19.78 6.58 12.07
CA LEU A 259 -19.22 7.80 11.47
C LEU A 259 -18.89 8.82 12.57
N PRO A 260 -17.84 9.64 12.40
CA PRO A 260 -17.54 10.72 13.33
C PRO A 260 -18.75 11.66 13.52
N ASN A 261 -19.13 11.88 14.77
CA ASN A 261 -20.23 12.75 15.16
C ASN A 261 -19.79 13.73 16.27
N PRO A 262 -19.48 14.99 15.93
CA PRO A 262 -19.06 16.01 16.91
C PRO A 262 -20.11 16.31 17.99
N LEU A 263 -21.38 15.95 17.77
CA LEU A 263 -22.46 16.14 18.75
C LEU A 263 -22.58 14.97 19.74
N SER A 264 -21.92 13.84 19.46
CA SER A 264 -21.85 12.72 20.40
C SER A 264 -20.89 13.03 21.54
N LYS A 265 -21.24 12.57 22.76
CA LYS A 265 -20.37 12.70 23.94
C LYS A 265 -19.00 12.04 23.77
N THR A 266 -18.94 10.97 22.99
CA THR A 266 -17.71 10.21 22.70
C THR A 266 -17.11 10.58 21.35
N GLY A 267 -17.76 11.49 20.59
CA GLY A 267 -17.44 11.76 19.19
C GLY A 267 -17.94 10.70 18.20
N TYR A 268 -18.60 9.63 18.69
CA TYR A 268 -19.03 8.47 17.92
C TYR A 268 -20.37 7.92 18.45
N ASP A 269 -21.25 7.40 17.58
CA ASP A 269 -22.60 7.01 17.98
C ASP A 269 -22.76 5.52 18.27
N GLU A 270 -21.92 4.64 17.71
CA GLU A 270 -22.09 3.20 17.91
C GLU A 270 -21.62 2.77 19.30
N THR A 271 -22.47 2.01 20.00
CA THR A 271 -22.13 1.42 21.29
C THR A 271 -21.36 0.10 21.10
N PRO A 272 -20.75 -0.44 22.18
CA PRO A 272 -20.17 -1.78 22.16
C PRO A 272 -21.10 -2.87 21.62
N GLU A 273 -22.37 -2.86 22.02
CA GLU A 273 -23.39 -3.83 21.58
C GLU A 273 -23.68 -3.71 20.08
N MET A 274 -23.78 -2.48 19.56
CA MET A 274 -24.02 -2.23 18.15
C MET A 274 -22.84 -2.73 17.31
N THR A 275 -21.62 -2.31 17.66
CA THR A 275 -20.40 -2.70 16.95
C THR A 275 -20.19 -4.22 16.99
N GLY A 276 -20.35 -4.84 18.18
CA GLY A 276 -20.24 -6.28 18.34
C GLY A 276 -21.25 -7.05 17.49
N ARG A 277 -22.51 -6.59 17.41
CA ARG A 277 -23.53 -7.18 16.55
C ARG A 277 -23.12 -7.13 15.08
N TYR A 278 -22.71 -5.97 14.57
CA TYR A 278 -22.30 -5.83 13.17
C TYR A 278 -21.11 -6.73 12.81
N MET A 279 -20.10 -6.79 13.68
CA MET A 279 -18.94 -7.67 13.46
C MET A 279 -19.33 -9.16 13.53
N GLY A 280 -20.27 -9.54 14.40
CA GLY A 280 -20.85 -10.89 14.41
C GLY A 280 -21.60 -11.24 13.12
N GLU A 281 -22.34 -10.29 12.53
CA GLU A 281 -23.00 -10.44 11.23
C GLU A 281 -21.98 -10.64 10.09
N PHE A 282 -20.84 -9.94 10.14
CA PHE A 282 -19.76 -10.09 9.16
C PHE A 282 -19.10 -11.47 9.24
N ALA A 283 -18.84 -11.93 10.46
CA ALA A 283 -18.23 -13.23 10.71
C ALA A 283 -19.18 -14.37 10.30
N SER A 284 -20.46 -14.26 10.64
CA SER A 284 -21.49 -15.23 10.27
C SER A 284 -21.70 -15.30 8.75
N ALA A 285 -21.52 -14.18 8.05
CA ALA A 285 -21.54 -14.14 6.58
C ALA A 285 -20.23 -14.61 5.93
N GLY A 286 -19.23 -15.01 6.71
CA GLY A 286 -17.94 -15.50 6.20
C GLY A 286 -17.11 -14.43 5.50
N LEU A 287 -17.21 -13.15 5.91
CA LEU A 287 -16.52 -12.04 5.24
C LEU A 287 -15.11 -11.76 5.77
N ILE A 288 -14.77 -12.24 6.96
CA ILE A 288 -13.62 -11.77 7.74
C ILE A 288 -12.87 -12.91 8.41
N ASN A 289 -11.59 -12.70 8.65
CA ASN A 289 -10.69 -13.59 9.37
C ASN A 289 -10.14 -12.94 10.65
N ILE A 290 -9.87 -11.64 10.60
CA ILE A 290 -9.33 -10.85 11.71
C ILE A 290 -10.27 -9.66 11.94
N VAL A 291 -10.58 -9.35 13.20
CA VAL A 291 -11.45 -8.23 13.58
C VAL A 291 -10.81 -7.37 14.65
N GLY A 292 -11.13 -6.09 14.65
CA GLY A 292 -10.74 -5.12 15.68
C GLY A 292 -11.64 -3.90 15.64
N GLY A 293 -11.13 -2.78 16.15
CA GLY A 293 -11.79 -1.48 16.05
C GLY A 293 -10.80 -0.37 15.73
N CYS A 294 -11.29 0.72 15.15
CA CYS A 294 -10.51 1.93 14.92
C CYS A 294 -11.09 3.08 15.77
N CYS A 295 -11.18 4.29 15.24
CA CYS A 295 -11.54 5.48 16.02
C CYS A 295 -12.89 5.32 16.76
N GLY A 296 -12.90 5.74 18.03
CA GLY A 296 -14.07 5.64 18.91
C GLY A 296 -14.25 4.30 19.61
N THR A 297 -13.49 3.26 19.22
CA THR A 297 -13.60 1.94 19.84
C THR A 297 -12.79 1.83 21.12
N THR A 298 -13.37 1.17 22.13
CA THR A 298 -12.82 1.03 23.49
C THR A 298 -12.70 -0.44 23.88
N PRO A 299 -12.07 -0.80 25.00
CA PRO A 299 -12.04 -2.18 25.51
C PRO A 299 -13.45 -2.81 25.60
N GLY A 300 -14.48 -2.03 25.94
CA GLY A 300 -15.86 -2.50 25.92
C GLY A 300 -16.32 -2.98 24.53
N HIS A 301 -15.96 -2.25 23.48
CA HIS A 301 -16.25 -2.63 22.10
C HIS A 301 -15.52 -3.93 21.72
N ILE A 302 -14.22 -4.00 21.98
CA ILE A 302 -13.40 -5.18 21.67
C ILE A 302 -13.93 -6.42 22.40
N ASN A 303 -14.38 -6.28 23.64
CA ASN A 303 -15.00 -7.39 24.37
C ASN A 303 -16.27 -7.91 23.70
N LYS A 304 -17.15 -7.01 23.24
CA LYS A 304 -18.39 -7.38 22.53
C LYS A 304 -18.10 -7.98 21.15
N ILE A 305 -17.11 -7.47 20.43
CA ILE A 305 -16.65 -8.05 19.17
C ILE A 305 -16.12 -9.47 19.40
N ALA A 306 -15.22 -9.65 20.37
CA ALA A 306 -14.65 -10.96 20.70
C ALA A 306 -15.73 -11.98 21.07
N GLN A 307 -16.73 -11.59 21.87
CA GLN A 307 -17.89 -12.44 22.20
C GLN A 307 -18.72 -12.82 20.97
N ALA A 308 -18.98 -11.85 20.09
CA ALA A 308 -19.83 -12.05 18.92
C ALA A 308 -19.21 -12.97 17.86
N VAL A 309 -17.88 -12.95 17.70
CA VAL A 309 -17.18 -13.74 16.66
C VAL A 309 -16.64 -15.08 17.16
N LYS A 310 -16.61 -15.33 18.48
CA LYS A 310 -15.93 -16.49 19.12
C LYS A 310 -16.24 -17.85 18.49
N ASN A 311 -17.50 -18.06 18.09
CA ASN A 311 -17.98 -19.34 17.55
C ASN A 311 -18.28 -19.26 16.05
N SER A 312 -17.94 -18.15 15.39
CA SER A 312 -18.15 -17.99 13.95
C SER A 312 -17.04 -18.68 13.15
N PRO A 313 -17.36 -19.33 12.02
CA PRO A 313 -16.33 -19.86 11.16
C PRO A 313 -15.51 -18.72 10.53
N ALA A 314 -14.20 -18.90 10.44
CA ALA A 314 -13.35 -17.98 9.70
C ALA A 314 -13.71 -17.99 8.20
N ARG A 315 -13.59 -16.85 7.53
CA ARG A 315 -13.71 -16.75 6.07
C ARG A 315 -12.79 -17.77 5.39
N LYS A 316 -13.33 -18.48 4.39
CA LYS A 316 -12.54 -19.34 3.51
C LYS A 316 -11.86 -18.49 2.44
N ILE A 317 -10.56 -18.68 2.26
CA ILE A 317 -9.81 -18.01 1.19
C ILE A 317 -10.32 -18.55 -0.17
N PRO A 318 -10.79 -17.69 -1.09
CA PRO A 318 -11.32 -18.11 -2.38
C PRO A 318 -10.19 -18.61 -3.29
N GLN A 319 -10.54 -19.54 -4.17
CA GLN A 319 -9.68 -19.87 -5.31
C GLN A 319 -9.93 -18.85 -6.42
N LEU A 320 -8.92 -18.07 -6.76
CA LEU A 320 -9.03 -17.07 -7.82
C LEU A 320 -8.80 -17.68 -9.19
N VAL A 321 -9.57 -17.20 -10.17
CA VAL A 321 -9.36 -17.53 -11.58
C VAL A 321 -7.96 -17.05 -12.01
N PRO A 322 -7.11 -17.92 -12.60
CA PRO A 322 -5.83 -17.51 -13.15
C PRO A 322 -5.99 -16.42 -14.21
N GLY A 323 -5.10 -15.44 -14.19
CA GLY A 323 -5.11 -14.34 -15.14
C GLY A 323 -4.19 -13.20 -14.73
N MET A 324 -3.78 -12.43 -15.72
CA MET A 324 -3.05 -11.18 -15.49
C MET A 324 -4.00 -10.16 -14.89
N ARG A 325 -3.53 -9.46 -13.87
CA ARG A 325 -4.30 -8.45 -13.14
C ARG A 325 -3.51 -7.16 -13.14
N LEU A 326 -4.09 -6.14 -13.75
CA LEU A 326 -3.53 -4.80 -13.85
C LEU A 326 -4.49 -3.82 -13.16
N SER A 327 -4.02 -2.60 -12.92
CA SER A 327 -4.88 -1.54 -12.41
C SER A 327 -4.36 -0.17 -12.79
N GLY A 328 -5.27 0.72 -13.18
CA GLY A 328 -5.15 2.15 -12.95
C GLY A 328 -5.81 2.50 -11.62
N LEU A 329 -6.75 3.44 -11.64
CA LEU A 329 -7.76 3.62 -10.58
C LEU A 329 -8.81 2.49 -10.59
N GLU A 330 -8.99 1.84 -11.74
CA GLU A 330 -9.92 0.72 -11.93
C GLU A 330 -9.16 -0.54 -12.37
N PRO A 331 -9.70 -1.74 -12.05
CA PRO A 331 -9.04 -3.00 -12.39
C PRO A 331 -9.16 -3.32 -13.88
N LEU A 332 -8.10 -3.91 -14.44
CA LEU A 332 -8.13 -4.60 -15.73
C LEU A 332 -7.66 -6.04 -15.52
N ASN A 333 -8.59 -6.99 -15.59
CA ASN A 333 -8.31 -8.40 -15.38
C ASN A 333 -8.42 -9.18 -16.70
N ILE A 334 -7.39 -9.96 -17.00
CA ILE A 334 -7.23 -10.73 -18.23
C ILE A 334 -7.19 -12.21 -17.85
N TYR A 335 -8.35 -12.87 -17.88
CA TYR A 335 -8.52 -14.27 -17.50
C TYR A 335 -8.40 -15.20 -18.72
N ASP A 336 -7.90 -16.43 -18.55
CA ASP A 336 -7.67 -17.38 -19.64
C ASP A 336 -8.91 -17.62 -20.53
N GLU A 337 -10.11 -17.74 -19.96
CA GLU A 337 -11.36 -17.95 -20.72
C GLU A 337 -11.82 -16.70 -21.49
N ARG A 338 -11.33 -15.52 -21.11
CA ARG A 338 -11.59 -14.21 -21.76
C ARG A 338 -10.38 -13.64 -22.50
N ALA A 339 -9.23 -14.32 -22.46
CA ALA A 339 -8.00 -14.00 -23.20
C ALA A 339 -8.20 -14.06 -24.72
N THR A 340 -9.39 -14.49 -25.16
CA THR A 340 -9.90 -14.42 -26.53
C THR A 340 -10.22 -12.99 -27.00
N ARG A 341 -10.23 -11.97 -26.13
CA ARG A 341 -10.39 -10.56 -26.52
C ARG A 341 -9.03 -9.89 -26.69
N PHE A 342 -8.77 -9.39 -27.91
CA PHE A 342 -7.62 -8.53 -28.20
C PHE A 342 -7.70 -7.27 -27.33
N LEU A 343 -6.60 -6.94 -26.63
CA LEU A 343 -6.50 -5.74 -25.81
C LEU A 343 -5.79 -4.65 -26.59
N MET A 344 -6.34 -3.44 -26.53
CA MET A 344 -5.78 -2.28 -27.21
C MET A 344 -4.80 -1.56 -26.28
N VAL A 345 -3.54 -1.47 -26.68
CA VAL A 345 -2.54 -0.58 -26.06
C VAL A 345 -2.46 0.70 -26.89
N GLY A 346 -2.72 1.85 -26.28
CA GLY A 346 -2.63 3.14 -26.94
C GLY A 346 -1.19 3.60 -27.12
N GLU A 347 -0.69 3.60 -28.36
CA GLU A 347 0.71 3.90 -28.73
C GLU A 347 1.03 5.40 -28.97
N ARG A 348 0.02 6.28 -28.97
CA ARG A 348 0.19 7.66 -29.48
C ARG A 348 0.85 8.61 -28.49
N SER A 349 1.03 8.20 -27.23
CA SER A 349 1.77 8.95 -26.20
C SER A 349 3.25 8.61 -26.21
N ASN A 350 3.82 8.57 -27.42
CA ASN A 350 5.18 8.13 -27.70
C ASN A 350 5.89 9.20 -28.52
N VAL A 351 6.98 9.76 -28.00
CA VAL A 351 7.76 10.81 -28.67
C VAL A 351 8.39 10.32 -29.98
N THR A 352 8.79 9.05 -30.06
CA THR A 352 9.36 8.47 -31.28
C THR A 352 8.29 8.12 -32.31
N GLY A 353 7.13 7.62 -31.86
CA GLY A 353 6.07 7.09 -32.73
C GLY A 353 4.99 8.10 -33.16
N SER A 354 4.85 9.23 -32.46
CA SER A 354 3.73 10.17 -32.66
C SER A 354 4.23 11.60 -32.92
N PRO A 355 4.26 12.08 -34.18
CA PRO A 355 4.75 13.42 -34.52
C PRO A 355 4.01 14.55 -33.79
N LYS A 356 2.69 14.36 -33.54
CA LYS A 356 1.88 15.34 -32.80
C LYS A 356 2.32 15.40 -31.33
N PHE A 357 2.50 14.25 -30.68
CA PHE A 357 2.92 14.18 -29.28
C PHE A 357 4.34 14.74 -29.11
N ALA A 358 5.28 14.31 -29.97
CA ALA A 358 6.66 14.79 -29.98
C ALA A 358 6.76 16.32 -30.06
N ARG A 359 5.96 16.93 -30.96
CA ARG A 359 5.89 18.39 -31.09
C ARG A 359 5.42 19.06 -29.80
N LEU A 360 4.34 18.55 -29.20
CA LEU A 360 3.77 19.13 -27.98
C LEU A 360 4.75 19.06 -26.80
N ILE A 361 5.47 17.95 -26.65
CA ILE A 361 6.49 17.80 -25.59
C ILE A 361 7.67 18.76 -25.83
N LYS A 362 8.12 18.94 -27.08
CA LYS A 362 9.17 19.91 -27.44
C LYS A 362 8.76 21.36 -27.22
N GLU A 363 7.46 21.65 -27.32
CA GLU A 363 6.84 22.96 -27.06
C GLU A 363 6.47 23.18 -25.57
N ASP A 364 6.83 22.24 -24.68
CA ASP A 364 6.43 22.20 -23.25
C ASP A 364 4.90 22.22 -23.00
N ASN A 365 4.10 21.81 -23.98
CA ASN A 365 2.64 21.80 -23.91
C ASN A 365 2.11 20.44 -23.43
N PHE A 366 2.35 20.15 -22.15
CA PHE A 366 1.93 18.89 -21.51
C PHE A 366 0.41 18.74 -21.41
N ASP A 367 -0.35 19.84 -21.28
CA ASP A 367 -1.82 19.79 -21.21
C ASP A 367 -2.43 19.26 -22.51
N ALA A 368 -1.96 19.74 -23.66
CA ALA A 368 -2.39 19.21 -24.96
C ALA A 368 -1.87 17.78 -25.21
N ALA A 369 -0.79 17.37 -24.55
CA ALA A 369 -0.29 16.00 -24.61
C ALA A 369 -1.19 15.04 -23.79
N LEU A 370 -1.74 15.48 -22.64
CA LEU A 370 -2.74 14.72 -21.87
C LEU A 370 -3.99 14.44 -22.70
N GLU A 371 -4.42 15.40 -23.53
CA GLU A 371 -5.54 15.21 -24.45
C GLU A 371 -5.32 14.03 -25.41
N ILE A 372 -4.09 13.80 -25.87
CA ILE A 372 -3.76 12.63 -26.71
C ILE A 372 -3.94 11.33 -25.91
N ALA A 373 -3.51 11.29 -24.64
CA ALA A 373 -3.72 10.12 -23.78
C ALA A 373 -5.21 9.89 -23.49
N ARG A 374 -5.97 10.93 -23.15
CA ARG A 374 -7.41 10.86 -22.89
C ARG A 374 -8.19 10.34 -24.10
N GLN A 375 -7.93 10.89 -25.29
CA GLN A 375 -8.56 10.45 -26.52
C GLN A 375 -8.32 8.97 -26.81
N GLN A 376 -7.14 8.42 -26.47
CA GLN A 376 -6.89 6.99 -26.66
C GLN A 376 -7.78 6.15 -25.75
N VAL A 377 -7.93 6.55 -24.48
CA VAL A 377 -8.79 5.88 -23.51
C VAL A 377 -10.27 5.96 -23.92
N GLU A 378 -10.74 7.12 -24.37
CA GLU A 378 -12.10 7.31 -24.88
C GLU A 378 -12.39 6.48 -26.13
N ASN A 379 -11.39 6.30 -27.00
CA ASN A 379 -11.49 5.48 -28.21
C ASN A 379 -11.22 3.98 -27.97
N GLY A 380 -11.19 3.54 -26.71
CA GLY A 380 -11.19 2.13 -26.34
C GLY A 380 -9.83 1.51 -26.03
N ALA A 381 -8.77 2.31 -25.85
CA ALA A 381 -7.51 1.79 -25.30
C ALA A 381 -7.74 1.22 -23.89
N ASN A 382 -7.30 -0.02 -23.68
CA ASN A 382 -7.36 -0.68 -22.38
C ASN A 382 -6.16 -0.34 -21.50
N VAL A 383 -5.04 0.01 -22.13
CA VAL A 383 -3.77 0.41 -21.52
C VAL A 383 -3.20 1.57 -22.33
N ILE A 384 -2.52 2.52 -21.70
CA ILE A 384 -1.80 3.59 -22.39
C ILE A 384 -0.30 3.37 -22.29
N ASP A 385 0.37 3.30 -23.45
CA ASP A 385 1.83 3.29 -23.56
C ASP A 385 2.38 4.71 -23.52
N ILE A 386 3.42 4.92 -22.72
CA ILE A 386 4.05 6.23 -22.52
C ILE A 386 5.55 6.09 -22.73
N ASN A 387 6.07 6.78 -23.76
CA ASN A 387 7.48 6.78 -24.12
C ASN A 387 8.01 8.20 -24.34
N PHE A 388 9.16 8.50 -23.73
CA PHE A 388 9.88 9.77 -23.84
C PHE A 388 11.32 9.60 -24.33
N ASP A 389 11.63 8.47 -24.96
CA ASP A 389 12.98 8.18 -25.44
C ASP A 389 13.27 9.03 -26.69
N GLU A 390 13.98 10.14 -26.48
CA GLU A 390 14.54 10.95 -27.55
C GLU A 390 15.82 11.64 -27.06
N GLY A 391 16.88 11.64 -27.88
CA GLY A 391 18.22 12.06 -27.43
C GLY A 391 18.35 13.53 -26.99
N LEU A 392 17.39 14.38 -27.32
CA LEU A 392 17.36 15.81 -26.95
C LEU A 392 16.48 16.11 -25.72
N LEU A 393 15.76 15.12 -25.20
CA LEU A 393 14.89 15.29 -24.03
C LEU A 393 15.54 14.73 -22.77
N ASP A 394 15.23 15.35 -21.64
CA ASP A 394 15.37 14.68 -20.35
C ASP A 394 14.21 13.68 -20.18
N SER A 395 14.39 12.49 -20.76
CA SER A 395 13.36 11.44 -20.77
C SER A 395 12.85 11.10 -19.38
N LYS A 396 13.72 11.13 -18.37
CA LYS A 396 13.36 10.84 -16.98
C LYS A 396 12.47 11.94 -16.42
N ALA A 397 12.86 13.20 -16.57
CA ALA A 397 12.05 14.33 -16.09
C ALA A 397 10.69 14.42 -16.81
N CYS A 398 10.67 14.20 -18.13
CA CYS A 398 9.43 14.17 -18.91
C CYS A 398 8.49 13.05 -18.45
N MET A 399 9.02 11.83 -18.23
CA MET A 399 8.26 10.70 -17.72
C MET A 399 7.60 11.02 -16.37
N VAL A 400 8.39 11.50 -15.39
CA VAL A 400 7.86 11.85 -14.07
C VAL A 400 6.80 12.94 -14.16
N ARG A 401 7.08 14.04 -14.87
CA ARG A 401 6.11 15.15 -15.02
C ARG A 401 4.81 14.68 -15.66
N PHE A 402 4.90 13.93 -16.76
CA PHE A 402 3.69 13.50 -17.47
C PHE A 402 2.88 12.49 -16.68
N LEU A 403 3.51 11.53 -15.99
CA LEU A 403 2.78 10.58 -15.14
C LEU A 403 2.10 11.25 -13.95
N ASN A 404 2.75 12.25 -13.34
CA ASN A 404 2.12 13.02 -12.26
C ASN A 404 0.88 13.79 -12.74
N LEU A 405 0.89 14.28 -13.98
CA LEU A 405 -0.26 14.91 -14.63
C LEU A 405 -1.34 13.88 -15.02
N VAL A 406 -0.95 12.71 -15.53
CA VAL A 406 -1.89 11.62 -15.81
C VAL A 406 -2.62 11.20 -14.53
N ALA A 407 -1.92 11.15 -13.40
CA ALA A 407 -2.51 10.83 -12.10
C ALA A 407 -3.55 11.87 -11.63
N SER A 408 -3.48 13.13 -12.08
CA SER A 408 -4.49 14.15 -11.80
C SER A 408 -5.71 14.10 -12.72
N GLU A 409 -5.70 13.24 -13.75
CA GLU A 409 -6.77 13.11 -14.75
C GLU A 409 -7.46 11.75 -14.59
N PRO A 410 -8.62 11.65 -13.89
CA PRO A 410 -9.32 10.39 -13.64
C PRO A 410 -9.68 9.61 -14.91
N ASP A 411 -10.03 10.32 -15.99
CA ASP A 411 -10.39 9.71 -17.27
C ASP A 411 -9.24 8.96 -17.93
N ILE A 412 -7.99 9.37 -17.65
CA ILE A 412 -6.77 8.72 -18.13
C ILE A 412 -6.33 7.67 -17.11
N SER A 413 -6.20 8.05 -15.84
CA SER A 413 -5.65 7.20 -14.79
C SER A 413 -6.55 6.01 -14.42
N ARG A 414 -7.81 5.95 -14.88
CA ARG A 414 -8.67 4.76 -14.70
C ARG A 414 -8.09 3.48 -15.34
N VAL A 415 -7.36 3.59 -16.45
CA VAL A 415 -6.72 2.43 -17.10
C VAL A 415 -5.26 2.24 -16.65
N PRO A 416 -4.70 1.02 -16.73
CA PRO A 416 -3.29 0.79 -16.46
C PRO A 416 -2.38 1.54 -17.44
N ILE A 417 -1.17 1.87 -16.98
CA ILE A 417 -0.12 2.52 -17.77
C ILE A 417 0.98 1.52 -18.10
N MET A 418 1.45 1.55 -19.34
CA MET A 418 2.66 0.87 -19.80
C MET A 418 3.79 1.89 -19.90
N ILE A 419 4.83 1.71 -19.08
CA ILE A 419 6.01 2.56 -19.04
C ILE A 419 6.98 2.05 -20.09
N ASP A 420 7.18 2.82 -21.16
CA ASP A 420 8.02 2.46 -22.28
C ASP A 420 9.33 3.26 -22.30
N SER A 421 10.45 2.54 -22.17
CA SER A 421 11.79 3.09 -22.39
C SER A 421 12.82 1.99 -22.62
N SER A 422 13.87 2.32 -23.36
CA SER A 422 15.10 1.55 -23.49
C SER A 422 16.09 1.76 -22.33
N LYS A 423 15.82 2.73 -21.44
CA LYS A 423 16.66 3.11 -20.30
C LYS A 423 16.01 2.72 -18.98
N TRP A 424 16.69 1.90 -18.19
CA TRP A 424 16.15 1.42 -16.91
C TRP A 424 15.82 2.56 -15.95
N GLU A 425 16.65 3.60 -15.88
CA GLU A 425 16.44 4.74 -15.00
C GLU A 425 15.17 5.54 -15.31
N VAL A 426 14.67 5.48 -16.55
CA VAL A 426 13.40 6.08 -16.95
C VAL A 426 12.23 5.17 -16.57
N ILE A 427 12.37 3.85 -16.80
CA ILE A 427 11.39 2.84 -16.36
C ILE A 427 11.16 2.94 -14.86
N GLU A 428 12.24 2.92 -14.08
CA GLU A 428 12.18 2.95 -12.63
C GLU A 428 11.60 4.27 -12.10
N ALA A 429 11.95 5.41 -12.71
CA ALA A 429 11.32 6.69 -12.39
C ALA A 429 9.81 6.67 -12.67
N GLY A 430 9.39 6.04 -13.76
CA GLY A 430 7.98 5.89 -14.10
C GLY A 430 7.22 4.99 -13.10
N LEU A 431 7.79 3.84 -12.73
CA LEU A 431 7.21 2.92 -11.75
C LEU A 431 6.95 3.58 -10.39
N LYS A 432 7.85 4.49 -9.99
CA LYS A 432 7.74 5.30 -8.76
C LYS A 432 6.61 6.34 -8.79
N CYS A 433 5.99 6.58 -9.94
CA CYS A 433 4.82 7.45 -10.11
C CYS A 433 3.50 6.67 -10.25
N LEU A 434 3.54 5.35 -10.38
CA LEU A 434 2.34 4.54 -10.64
C LEU A 434 1.69 4.03 -9.36
N GLN A 435 0.54 4.61 -9.01
CA GLN A 435 -0.33 4.13 -7.94
C GLN A 435 -0.87 2.71 -8.22
N GLY A 436 -1.25 2.45 -9.47
CA GLY A 436 -1.78 1.17 -9.93
C GLY A 436 -0.72 0.10 -10.21
N LYS A 437 -1.17 -1.07 -10.68
CA LYS A 437 -0.31 -2.10 -11.29
C LYS A 437 -0.25 -1.88 -12.80
N GLY A 438 0.84 -1.24 -13.24
CA GLY A 438 1.17 -1.00 -14.64
C GLY A 438 1.98 -2.13 -15.29
N ILE A 439 2.49 -1.85 -16.48
CA ILE A 439 3.35 -2.73 -17.27
C ILE A 439 4.68 -2.02 -17.55
N VAL A 440 5.79 -2.75 -17.46
CA VAL A 440 7.10 -2.30 -17.94
C VAL A 440 7.30 -2.76 -19.38
N ASN A 441 7.62 -1.83 -20.27
CA ASN A 441 7.97 -2.06 -21.67
C ASN A 441 9.38 -1.48 -21.94
N SER A 442 10.45 -2.25 -21.89
CA SER A 442 10.51 -3.70 -21.71
C SER A 442 11.85 -4.10 -21.06
N ILE A 443 11.99 -5.39 -20.77
CA ILE A 443 13.28 -5.99 -20.39
C ILE A 443 13.68 -7.06 -21.40
N SER A 444 14.97 -7.38 -21.47
CA SER A 444 15.50 -8.40 -22.38
C SER A 444 16.80 -9.02 -21.85
N LEU A 445 17.29 -10.07 -22.52
CA LEU A 445 18.57 -10.72 -22.21
C LEU A 445 19.77 -10.07 -22.92
N LYS A 446 19.59 -8.91 -23.56
CA LYS A 446 20.63 -8.21 -24.34
C LYS A 446 21.90 -7.94 -23.53
N GLU A 447 21.74 -7.55 -22.26
CA GLU A 447 22.85 -7.23 -21.34
C GLU A 447 23.27 -8.43 -20.49
N GLY A 448 22.77 -9.62 -20.84
CA GLY A 448 23.02 -10.85 -20.10
C GLY A 448 22.00 -11.13 -19.02
N GLU A 449 22.19 -12.28 -18.37
CA GLU A 449 21.24 -12.85 -17.43
C GLU A 449 21.17 -12.11 -16.08
N GLU A 450 22.31 -11.58 -15.61
CA GLU A 450 22.40 -10.93 -14.30
C GLU A 450 21.55 -9.64 -14.25
N GLU A 451 21.74 -8.73 -15.20
CA GLU A 451 20.94 -7.49 -15.29
C GLU A 451 19.47 -7.80 -15.60
N PHE A 452 19.17 -8.80 -16.44
CA PHE A 452 17.80 -9.25 -16.69
C PHE A 452 17.08 -9.69 -15.40
N LEU A 453 17.75 -10.52 -14.59
CA LEU A 453 17.19 -11.00 -13.31
C LEU A 453 17.07 -9.89 -12.27
N LYS A 454 18.02 -8.96 -12.23
CA LYS A 454 17.99 -7.79 -11.35
C LYS A 454 16.80 -6.89 -11.67
N HIS A 455 16.62 -6.51 -12.94
CA HIS A 455 15.46 -5.73 -13.38
C HIS A 455 14.15 -6.47 -13.11
N ALA A 456 14.07 -7.78 -13.43
CA ALA A 456 12.87 -8.57 -13.15
C ALA A 456 12.47 -8.60 -11.66
N ARG A 457 13.46 -8.68 -10.75
CA ARG A 457 13.21 -8.61 -9.30
C ARG A 457 12.72 -7.23 -8.87
N LEU A 458 13.30 -6.16 -9.40
CA LEU A 458 12.84 -4.80 -9.11
C LEU A 458 11.42 -4.57 -9.63
N ILE A 459 11.09 -4.98 -10.85
CA ILE A 459 9.72 -4.86 -11.40
C ILE A 459 8.71 -5.58 -10.51
N LYS A 460 9.08 -6.78 -10.02
CA LYS A 460 8.27 -7.55 -9.07
C LYS A 460 8.10 -6.84 -7.73
N ASP A 461 9.15 -6.22 -7.19
CA ASP A 461 9.10 -5.46 -5.94
C ASP A 461 8.26 -4.18 -6.07
N TYR A 462 8.28 -3.52 -7.23
CA TYR A 462 7.37 -2.40 -7.56
C TYR A 462 5.94 -2.86 -7.87
N GLY A 463 5.72 -4.18 -8.04
CA GLY A 463 4.40 -4.76 -8.28
C GLY A 463 3.85 -4.54 -9.69
N ALA A 464 4.70 -4.49 -10.71
CA ALA A 464 4.29 -4.33 -12.11
C ALA A 464 4.36 -5.64 -12.92
N ALA A 465 3.65 -5.68 -14.05
CA ALA A 465 3.86 -6.69 -15.09
C ALA A 465 5.04 -6.29 -16.00
N MET A 466 5.53 -7.22 -16.82
CA MET A 466 6.68 -6.97 -17.70
C MET A 466 6.49 -7.52 -19.10
N VAL A 467 6.81 -6.68 -20.09
CA VAL A 467 7.08 -7.10 -21.47
C VAL A 467 8.52 -7.59 -21.55
N VAL A 468 8.69 -8.78 -22.12
CA VAL A 468 9.97 -9.44 -22.34
C VAL A 468 10.21 -9.56 -23.83
N MET A 469 11.16 -8.78 -24.32
CA MET A 469 11.53 -8.80 -25.74
C MET A 469 12.31 -10.06 -26.08
N ALA A 470 12.06 -10.63 -27.27
CA ALA A 470 12.88 -11.68 -27.84
C ALA A 470 14.22 -11.11 -28.37
N PHE A 471 15.04 -10.60 -27.46
CA PHE A 471 16.37 -10.03 -27.69
C PHE A 471 17.31 -10.61 -26.63
N ASP A 472 18.41 -11.24 -27.05
CA ASP A 472 19.46 -11.75 -26.16
C ASP A 472 20.85 -11.22 -26.54
N GLU A 473 21.90 -11.79 -25.94
CA GLU A 473 23.29 -11.38 -26.14
C GLU A 473 23.74 -11.51 -27.61
N LYS A 474 23.01 -12.25 -28.45
CA LYS A 474 23.28 -12.43 -29.88
C LYS A 474 22.54 -11.43 -30.77
N GLY A 475 21.69 -10.59 -30.19
CA GLY A 475 20.87 -9.63 -30.93
C GLY A 475 19.37 -9.93 -30.88
N GLN A 476 18.64 -9.23 -31.73
CA GLN A 476 17.19 -9.36 -31.88
C GLN A 476 16.85 -10.64 -32.64
N ALA A 477 15.83 -11.38 -32.19
CA ALA A 477 15.42 -12.62 -32.83
C ALA A 477 14.74 -12.40 -34.19
N ALA A 478 15.39 -12.83 -35.27
CA ALA A 478 14.86 -12.74 -36.64
C ALA A 478 14.05 -13.97 -37.08
N THR A 479 14.33 -15.17 -36.53
CA THR A 479 13.68 -16.42 -36.94
C THR A 479 12.72 -16.93 -35.87
N LYS A 480 11.75 -17.75 -36.28
CA LYS A 480 10.80 -18.40 -35.36
C LYS A 480 11.51 -19.18 -34.25
N ASP A 481 12.54 -19.95 -34.60
CA ASP A 481 13.24 -20.80 -33.64
C ASP A 481 14.01 -19.96 -32.61
N GLU A 482 14.61 -18.85 -33.03
CA GLU A 482 15.29 -17.92 -32.13
C GLU A 482 14.29 -17.21 -31.20
N LYS A 483 13.14 -16.75 -31.72
CA LYS A 483 12.07 -16.16 -30.90
C LYS A 483 11.63 -17.13 -29.79
N ILE A 484 11.37 -18.40 -30.16
CA ILE A 484 10.99 -19.44 -29.19
C ILE A 484 12.11 -19.74 -28.19
N ARG A 485 13.36 -19.84 -28.65
CA ARG A 485 14.53 -20.12 -27.80
C ARG A 485 14.69 -19.07 -26.72
N ILE A 486 14.65 -17.79 -27.10
CA ILE A 486 14.84 -16.66 -26.17
C ILE A 486 13.68 -16.59 -25.18
N CYS A 487 12.43 -16.64 -25.65
CA CYS A 487 11.27 -16.57 -24.74
C CYS A 487 11.25 -17.75 -23.75
N LYS A 488 11.61 -18.97 -24.18
CA LYS A 488 11.72 -20.13 -23.28
C LYS A 488 12.81 -19.95 -22.22
N ARG A 489 13.98 -19.42 -22.61
CA ARG A 489 15.07 -19.13 -21.67
C ARG A 489 14.62 -18.08 -20.65
N ALA A 490 14.06 -16.97 -21.12
CA ALA A 490 13.58 -15.89 -20.28
C ALA A 490 12.47 -16.37 -19.32
N TYR A 491 11.51 -17.17 -19.79
CA TYR A 491 10.45 -17.73 -18.95
C TYR A 491 10.99 -18.53 -17.76
N LYS A 492 11.96 -19.42 -18.01
CA LYS A 492 12.62 -20.20 -16.94
C LYS A 492 13.34 -19.31 -15.94
N LEU A 493 14.13 -18.36 -16.43
CA LEU A 493 14.85 -17.41 -15.56
C LEU A 493 13.88 -16.61 -14.68
N LEU A 494 12.81 -16.09 -15.27
CA LEU A 494 11.81 -15.30 -14.55
C LEU A 494 11.06 -16.13 -13.50
N THR A 495 10.57 -17.31 -13.87
CA THR A 495 9.72 -18.13 -12.99
C THR A 495 10.50 -18.94 -11.97
N GLU A 496 11.63 -19.54 -12.36
CA GLU A 496 12.42 -20.45 -11.52
C GLU A 496 13.48 -19.69 -10.69
N THR A 497 14.01 -18.57 -11.19
CA THR A 497 15.13 -17.84 -10.52
C THR A 497 14.72 -16.49 -9.92
N ALA A 498 13.94 -15.67 -10.63
CA ALA A 498 13.43 -14.40 -10.07
C ALA A 498 12.12 -14.58 -9.27
N GLY A 499 11.47 -15.74 -9.41
CA GLY A 499 10.20 -16.05 -8.76
C GLY A 499 9.07 -15.10 -9.18
N VAL A 500 9.09 -14.67 -10.45
CA VAL A 500 8.04 -13.87 -11.09
C VAL A 500 6.82 -14.76 -11.34
N ASP A 501 5.64 -14.21 -11.10
CA ASP A 501 4.39 -14.89 -11.44
C ASP A 501 4.27 -14.99 -12.96
N PRO A 502 4.12 -16.18 -13.56
CA PRO A 502 4.02 -16.30 -15.02
C PRO A 502 2.85 -15.50 -15.61
N ARG A 503 1.83 -15.17 -14.81
CA ARG A 503 0.69 -14.34 -15.21
C ARG A 503 1.03 -12.86 -15.35
N ASP A 504 2.23 -12.44 -14.96
CA ASP A 504 2.73 -11.06 -15.07
C ASP A 504 3.74 -10.90 -16.21
N ILE A 505 3.96 -11.94 -17.02
CA ILE A 505 4.90 -11.96 -18.13
C ILE A 505 4.14 -11.81 -19.46
N ILE A 506 4.51 -10.79 -20.25
CA ILE A 506 4.09 -10.59 -21.63
C ILE A 506 5.31 -10.85 -22.51
N PHE A 507 5.22 -11.73 -23.51
CA PHE A 507 6.29 -11.90 -24.47
C PHE A 507 6.04 -11.05 -25.72
N ASP A 508 7.02 -10.23 -26.08
CA ASP A 508 7.08 -9.58 -27.38
C ASP A 508 8.07 -10.34 -28.28
N PRO A 509 7.59 -11.09 -29.28
CA PRO A 509 8.44 -11.84 -30.19
C PRO A 509 9.18 -10.94 -31.21
N ASN A 510 8.99 -9.62 -31.21
CA ASN A 510 9.35 -8.64 -32.23
C ASN A 510 8.58 -8.89 -33.54
N ILE A 511 7.57 -8.07 -33.82
CA ILE A 511 6.71 -8.18 -35.03
C ILE A 511 7.51 -7.97 -36.32
#